data_AF-A0A8C4Y110-F1
#
_entry.id   AF-A0A8C4Y110-F1
#
_cell.length_a   1.000
_cell.length_b   1.000
_cell.length_c   1.000
_cell.angle_alpha   90.00
_cell.angle_beta   90.00
_cell.angle_gamma   90.00
#
_symmetry.space_group_name_H-M   'P 1'
#
loop_
_entity.id
_entity.type
_entity.pdbx_description
1 polymer ?
#
loop_
_entity_poly.entity_id
_entity_poly.type
_entity_poly.pdbx_seq_one_letter_code
_entity_poly.pdbx_strand_id
1 'polypeptide(L)'
;MPCLVFSLASEPDISLDVENILLQHFKQESNIAEKIKSSSHKNTFSVDISKHIVMKKTLHIFNKTLDNCDIKNIKQVTARIIQLVKMKIDMKEQQIMDYNQSYIHEIVNEIRREVDSAAKNSKYTFNNEYKIELSLYLCKMAAERFEDMHRAFKNANDPTVYLENKRDDFFKCFQISAKEQPPSQHC
;
A
#
# COMPACT_ATOMS: atom_id res chain seq x y z
N MET A 1 8.36 -18.08 -28.10
CA MET A 1 7.24 -17.24 -27.62
C MET A 1 6.60 -17.96 -26.45
N PRO A 2 6.81 -17.53 -25.20
CA PRO A 2 6.18 -18.19 -24.06
C PRO A 2 4.70 -17.81 -24.05
N CYS A 3 3.83 -18.82 -24.02
CA CYS A 3 2.40 -18.63 -23.78
C CYS A 3 2.21 -17.92 -22.44
N LEU A 4 1.59 -16.74 -22.49
CA LEU A 4 1.08 -16.07 -21.30
C LEU A 4 -0.03 -16.95 -20.74
N VAL A 5 0.31 -17.68 -19.68
CA VAL A 5 -0.66 -18.39 -18.86
C VAL A 5 -1.52 -17.30 -18.21
N PHE A 6 -2.74 -17.11 -18.73
CA PHE A 6 -3.79 -16.35 -18.06
C PHE A 6 -4.19 -17.14 -16.81
N SER A 7 -3.42 -16.98 -15.74
CA SER A 7 -3.86 -17.35 -14.40
C SER A 7 -5.01 -16.41 -14.06
N LEU A 8 -6.23 -16.95 -13.96
CA LEU A 8 -7.35 -16.29 -13.28
C LEU A 8 -7.00 -16.18 -11.79
N ALA A 9 -6.12 -15.24 -11.45
CA ALA A 9 -5.95 -14.83 -10.08
C ALA A 9 -7.29 -14.24 -9.61
N SER A 10 -7.77 -14.67 -8.44
CA SER A 10 -8.92 -14.03 -7.80
C SER A 10 -8.63 -12.54 -7.65
N GLU A 11 -9.62 -11.69 -7.94
CA GLU A 11 -9.51 -10.24 -7.75
C GLU A 11 -8.96 -9.93 -6.35
N PRO A 12 -7.92 -9.10 -6.22
CA PRO A 12 -7.38 -8.75 -4.92
C PRO A 12 -8.40 -7.90 -4.16
N ASP A 13 -8.73 -8.33 -2.93
CA ASP A 13 -9.44 -7.50 -1.97
C ASP A 13 -8.39 -6.72 -1.17
N ILE A 14 -8.03 -5.54 -1.69
CA ILE A 14 -6.95 -4.71 -1.14
C ILE A 14 -7.29 -4.23 0.27
N SER A 15 -8.56 -3.99 0.56
CA SER A 15 -9.01 -3.61 1.90
C SER A 15 -8.84 -4.75 2.89
N LEU A 16 -9.21 -5.97 2.50
CA LEU A 16 -8.99 -7.18 3.31
C LEU A 16 -7.50 -7.49 3.51
N ASP A 17 -6.68 -7.29 2.48
CA ASP A 17 -5.22 -7.39 2.58
C ASP A 17 -4.67 -6.43 3.64
N VAL A 18 -5.11 -5.17 3.63
CA VAL A 18 -4.72 -4.18 4.66
C VAL A 18 -5.08 -4.67 6.05
N GLU A 19 -6.31 -5.12 6.28
CA GLU A 19 -6.73 -5.62 7.59
C GLU A 19 -5.89 -6.81 8.05
N ASN A 20 -5.73 -7.81 7.19
CA ASN A 20 -4.98 -9.04 7.50
C ASN A 20 -3.50 -8.75 7.77
N ILE A 21 -2.87 -7.89 6.97
CA ILE A 21 -1.46 -7.55 7.11
C ILE A 21 -1.22 -6.74 8.39
N LEU A 22 -2.11 -5.80 8.72
CA LEU A 22 -2.02 -5.07 9.99
C LEU A 22 -2.21 -6.00 11.19
N LEU A 23 -3.20 -6.90 11.15
CA LEU A 23 -3.38 -7.94 12.16
C LEU A 23 -2.12 -8.79 12.35
N GLN A 24 -1.48 -9.19 11.25
CA GLN A 24 -0.24 -9.98 11.28
C GLN A 24 0.93 -9.21 11.89
N HIS A 25 1.15 -7.96 11.48
CA HIS A 25 2.26 -7.12 11.98
C HIS A 25 2.12 -6.78 13.46
N PHE A 26 0.89 -6.60 13.94
CA PHE A 26 0.59 -6.21 15.31
C PHE A 26 0.00 -7.35 16.15
N LYS A 27 0.19 -8.62 15.75
CA LYS A 27 -0.38 -9.81 16.42
C LYS A 27 -0.04 -9.96 17.92
N GLN A 28 0.99 -9.26 18.39
CA GLN A 28 1.39 -9.25 19.80
C GLN A 28 0.55 -8.28 20.65
N GLU A 29 -0.15 -7.35 20.01
CA GLU A 29 -1.01 -6.37 20.67
C GLU A 29 -2.35 -7.02 21.02
N SER A 30 -2.74 -6.91 22.29
CA SER A 30 -4.06 -7.36 22.74
C SER A 30 -5.16 -6.54 22.06
N ASN A 31 -6.25 -7.23 21.71
CA ASN A 31 -7.44 -6.64 21.10
C ASN A 31 -7.17 -5.88 19.80
N ILE A 32 -6.11 -6.24 19.04
CA ILE A 32 -5.74 -5.57 17.80
C ILE A 32 -6.89 -5.48 16.79
N ALA A 33 -7.70 -6.53 16.65
CA ALA A 33 -8.86 -6.53 15.76
C ALA A 33 -9.89 -5.45 16.16
N GLU A 34 -10.16 -5.29 17.46
CA GLU A 34 -11.06 -4.26 17.96
C GLU A 34 -10.47 -2.86 17.77
N LYS A 35 -9.16 -2.71 17.95
CA LYS A 35 -8.45 -1.44 17.69
C LYS A 35 -8.56 -1.03 16.22
N ILE A 36 -8.29 -1.95 15.29
CA ILE A 36 -8.43 -1.69 13.84
C ILE A 36 -9.88 -1.30 13.53
N LYS A 37 -10.86 -2.08 14.01
CA LYS A 37 -12.28 -1.80 13.77
C LYS A 37 -12.73 -0.45 14.33
N SER A 38 -12.30 -0.10 15.55
CA SER A 38 -12.65 1.17 16.19
C SER A 38 -11.94 2.38 15.59
N SER A 39 -10.85 2.20 14.86
CA SER A 39 -10.14 3.29 14.18
C SER A 39 -10.39 3.35 12.67
N SER A 40 -11.06 2.37 12.07
CA SER A 40 -11.33 2.27 10.62
C SER A 40 -12.12 3.46 10.04
N HIS A 41 -13.00 4.07 10.82
CA HIS A 41 -13.79 5.24 10.40
C HIS A 41 -13.00 6.57 10.45
N LYS A 42 -11.80 6.59 11.03
CA LYS A 42 -10.98 7.80 11.10
C LYS A 42 -10.28 8.03 9.75
N ASN A 43 -10.59 9.15 9.10
CA ASN A 43 -9.96 9.53 7.84
C ASN A 43 -8.76 10.47 8.01
N THR A 44 -8.42 10.82 9.25
CA THR A 44 -7.30 11.72 9.57
C THR A 44 -6.52 11.18 10.75
N PHE A 45 -5.21 11.39 10.74
CA PHE A 45 -4.34 11.07 11.86
C PHE A 45 -3.70 12.34 12.45
N SER A 46 -3.71 12.43 13.78
CA SER A 46 -2.93 13.41 14.53
C SER A 46 -2.30 12.71 15.73
N VAL A 47 -1.06 13.09 16.05
CA VAL A 47 -0.38 12.56 17.22
C VAL A 47 -0.96 13.16 18.50
N ASP A 48 -1.63 12.33 19.30
CA ASP A 48 -2.00 12.62 20.67
C ASP A 48 -0.82 12.31 21.61
N ILE A 49 -0.27 13.33 22.26
CA ILE A 49 0.90 13.19 23.11
C ILE A 49 0.62 12.28 24.32
N SER A 50 -0.55 12.39 24.93
CA SER A 50 -0.92 11.61 26.12
C SER A 50 -1.14 10.14 25.81
N LYS A 51 -1.70 9.87 24.63
CA LYS A 51 -2.06 8.53 24.16
C LYS A 51 -0.89 7.81 23.51
N HIS A 52 -0.07 8.52 22.73
CA HIS A 52 0.90 7.91 21.81
C HIS A 52 2.33 7.89 22.31
N ILE A 53 2.67 8.71 23.31
CA ILE A 53 4.04 8.93 23.72
C ILE A 53 4.26 8.38 25.13
N VAL A 54 5.32 7.60 25.29
CA VAL A 54 5.71 7.01 26.57
C VAL A 54 7.12 7.43 26.90
N MET A 55 7.36 7.88 28.14
CA MET A 55 8.71 8.24 28.60
C MET A 55 9.57 6.99 28.77
N LYS A 56 10.82 7.05 28.32
CA LYS A 56 11.77 5.97 28.58
C LYS A 56 12.18 5.99 30.06
N LYS A 57 12.18 4.82 30.69
CA LYS A 57 12.73 4.66 32.04
C LYS A 57 14.25 4.83 31.98
N THR A 58 14.79 5.78 32.73
CA THR A 58 16.25 6.02 32.80
C THR A 58 16.76 5.56 34.18
N LEU A 59 17.91 4.91 34.24
CA LEU A 59 18.54 4.37 35.46
C LEU A 59 18.96 5.46 36.47
N HIS A 60 18.97 6.74 36.08
CA HIS A 60 19.35 7.87 36.94
C HIS A 60 18.18 8.82 37.07
N ILE A 61 17.74 8.97 38.32
CA ILE A 61 16.47 9.54 38.76
C ILE A 61 16.40 11.02 38.40
N PHE A 62 15.76 11.33 37.27
CA PHE A 62 14.88 12.49 37.10
C PHE A 62 13.80 12.09 36.09
N ASN A 63 12.53 12.14 36.49
CA ASN A 63 11.40 12.04 35.56
C ASN A 63 11.43 13.29 34.67
N LYS A 64 12.20 13.27 33.57
CA LYS A 64 12.13 14.35 32.57
C LYS A 64 10.73 14.32 31.98
N THR A 65 10.00 15.42 32.08
CA THR A 65 8.77 15.62 31.33
C THR A 65 9.09 15.99 29.89
N LEU A 66 8.10 15.87 29.01
CA LEU A 66 8.18 16.48 27.68
C LEU A 66 8.14 18.00 27.84
N ASP A 67 9.05 18.68 27.17
CA ASP A 67 9.03 20.12 26.99
C ASP A 67 8.41 20.48 25.63
N ASN A 68 8.24 21.78 25.38
CA ASN A 68 7.61 22.24 24.14
C ASN A 68 8.45 21.91 22.88
N CYS A 69 9.79 21.81 23.02
CA CYS A 69 10.66 21.42 21.92
C CYS A 69 10.43 19.94 21.56
N ASP A 70 10.30 19.07 22.57
CA ASP A 70 9.96 17.67 22.32
C ASP A 70 8.61 17.52 21.62
N ILE A 71 7.58 18.22 22.09
CA ILE A 71 6.22 18.14 21.50
C ILE A 71 6.27 18.61 20.04
N LYS A 72 7.00 19.69 19.75
CA LYS A 72 7.19 20.18 18.39
C LYS A 72 7.92 19.15 17.52
N ASN A 73 9.00 18.55 18.05
CA ASN A 73 9.76 17.51 17.36
C ASN A 73 8.91 16.26 17.08
N ILE A 74 8.08 15.82 18.03
CA ILE A 74 7.14 14.71 17.87
C ILE A 74 6.20 14.97 16.69
N LYS A 75 5.56 16.15 16.66
CA LYS A 75 4.66 16.54 15.57
C LYS A 75 5.39 16.61 14.23
N GLN A 76 6.59 17.17 14.20
CA GLN A 76 7.41 17.27 12.99
C GLN A 76 7.83 15.89 12.46
N VAL A 77 8.21 14.97 13.35
CA VAL A 77 8.52 13.58 13.00
C VAL A 77 7.29 12.91 12.40
N THR A 78 6.12 13.03 13.03
CA THR A 78 4.86 12.48 12.49
C THR A 78 4.58 13.03 11.09
N ALA A 79 4.67 14.34 10.89
CA ALA A 79 4.45 14.96 9.58
C ALA A 79 5.44 14.46 8.52
N ARG A 80 6.74 14.35 8.88
CA ARG A 80 7.79 13.82 8.00
C ARG A 80 7.51 12.38 7.58
N ILE A 81 7.09 11.52 8.52
CA ILE A 81 6.75 10.11 8.22
C ILE A 81 5.56 10.04 7.26
N ILE A 82 4.50 10.80 7.53
CA ILE A 82 3.32 10.85 6.65
C ILE A 82 3.72 11.30 5.24
N GLN A 83 4.52 12.36 5.12
CA GLN A 83 4.97 12.87 3.84
C GLN A 83 5.83 11.84 3.08
N LEU A 84 6.78 11.21 3.78
CA LEU A 84 7.64 10.19 3.17
C LEU A 84 6.83 9.00 2.65
N VAL A 85 5.90 8.48 3.45
CA VAL A 85 5.08 7.33 3.04
C VAL A 85 4.14 7.71 1.89
N LYS A 86 3.51 8.90 1.93
CA LYS A 86 2.71 9.42 0.81
C LYS A 86 3.50 9.45 -0.49
N MET A 87 4.71 10.03 -0.45
CA MET A 87 5.60 10.07 -1.60
C MET A 87 5.93 8.67 -2.13
N LYS A 88 6.17 7.69 -1.25
CA LYS A 88 6.43 6.30 -1.68
C LYS A 88 5.20 5.65 -2.33
N ILE A 89 3.99 5.92 -1.82
CA ILE A 89 2.74 5.45 -2.43
C ILE A 89 2.58 6.06 -3.83
N ASP A 90 2.75 7.38 -3.96
CA ASP A 90 2.67 8.07 -5.25
C ASP A 90 3.68 7.50 -6.26
N MET A 91 4.93 7.25 -5.83
CA MET A 91 5.94 6.62 -6.67
C MET A 91 5.59 5.20 -7.09
N LYS A 92 4.87 4.46 -6.23
CA LYS A 92 4.46 3.07 -6.50
C LYS A 92 3.31 3.02 -7.50
N GLU A 93 2.30 3.86 -7.31
CA GLU A 93 1.14 4.00 -8.20
C GLU A 93 1.54 4.40 -9.63
N GLN A 94 2.60 5.21 -9.78
CA GLN A 94 3.13 5.59 -11.10
C GLN A 94 3.84 4.45 -11.84
N GLN A 95 4.03 3.29 -11.20
CA GLN A 95 4.61 2.12 -11.86
C GLN A 95 3.54 1.47 -12.74
N ILE A 96 3.89 1.12 -13.98
CA ILE A 96 2.99 0.41 -14.90
C ILE A 96 2.97 -1.08 -14.52
N MET A 97 2.46 -1.38 -13.33
CA MET A 97 2.40 -2.73 -12.76
C MET A 97 1.09 -2.93 -12.00
N ASP A 98 0.72 -4.19 -11.81
CA ASP A 98 -0.43 -4.55 -10.99
C ASP A 98 -0.15 -4.36 -9.48
N TYR A 99 -1.21 -4.30 -8.69
CA TYR A 99 -1.12 -4.36 -7.23
C TYR A 99 -0.48 -5.65 -6.73
N ASN A 100 0.28 -5.52 -5.65
CA ASN A 100 0.83 -6.63 -4.91
C ASN A 100 0.75 -6.36 -3.40
N GLN A 101 0.26 -7.34 -2.63
CA GLN A 101 0.14 -7.26 -1.17
C GLN A 101 1.44 -6.88 -0.43
N SER A 102 2.61 -7.17 -1.02
CA SER A 102 3.91 -6.75 -0.49
C SER A 102 4.01 -5.22 -0.29
N TYR A 103 3.26 -4.43 -1.06
CA TYR A 103 3.29 -2.98 -0.98
C TYR A 103 2.72 -2.48 0.36
N ILE A 104 1.74 -3.19 0.92
CA ILE A 104 1.22 -2.90 2.26
C ILE A 104 2.29 -3.23 3.32
N HIS A 105 2.99 -4.36 3.19
CA HIS A 105 4.10 -4.69 4.09
C HIS A 105 5.23 -3.66 4.02
N GLU A 106 5.56 -3.15 2.83
CA GLU A 106 6.55 -2.08 2.63
C GLU A 106 6.18 -0.82 3.44
N ILE A 107 4.91 -0.40 3.38
CA ILE A 107 4.40 0.77 4.12
C ILE A 107 4.54 0.57 5.64
N VAL A 108 4.03 -0.55 6.17
CA VAL A 108 4.06 -0.81 7.62
C VAL A 108 5.51 -0.89 8.14
N ASN A 109 6.39 -1.53 7.38
CA ASN A 109 7.81 -1.62 7.72
C ASN A 109 8.51 -0.27 7.69
N GLU A 110 8.19 0.58 6.71
CA GLU A 110 8.76 1.93 6.62
C GLU A 110 8.36 2.79 7.81
N ILE A 111 7.08 2.76 8.18
CA ILE A 111 6.57 3.47 9.36
C ILE A 111 7.33 3.02 10.60
N ARG A 112 7.43 1.70 10.83
CA ARG A 112 8.16 1.16 11.96
C ARG A 112 9.62 1.63 11.99
N ARG A 113 10.31 1.56 10.86
CA ARG A 113 11.72 1.97 10.72
C ARG A 113 11.91 3.44 11.09
N GLU A 114 11.07 4.31 10.55
CA GLU A 114 11.17 5.75 10.80
C GLU A 114 10.81 6.12 12.24
N VAL A 115 9.80 5.46 12.81
CA VAL A 115 9.39 5.65 14.21
C VAL A 115 10.50 5.22 15.17
N ASP A 116 11.06 4.03 14.96
CA ASP A 116 12.12 3.49 15.81
C ASP A 116 13.41 4.33 15.69
N SER A 117 13.73 4.79 14.48
CA SER A 117 14.85 5.70 14.22
C SER A 117 14.69 7.04 14.95
N ALA A 118 13.51 7.67 14.84
CA ALA A 118 13.22 8.94 15.49
C ALA A 118 13.24 8.83 17.03
N ALA A 119 12.82 7.70 17.57
CA ALA A 119 12.81 7.47 19.01
C ALA A 119 14.21 7.17 19.58
N LYS A 120 15.16 6.67 18.78
CA LYS A 120 16.44 6.08 19.25
C LYS A 120 17.17 6.92 20.29
N ASN A 121 17.41 8.20 20.01
CA ASN A 121 18.17 9.12 20.87
C ASN A 121 17.30 10.06 21.70
N SER A 122 15.98 9.84 21.73
CA SER A 122 15.05 10.66 22.50
C SER A 122 14.79 10.09 23.90
N LYS A 123 14.29 10.94 24.81
CA LYS A 123 13.84 10.55 26.16
C LYS A 123 12.46 9.87 26.17
N TYR A 124 11.81 9.76 25.02
CA TYR A 124 10.48 9.17 24.87
C TYR A 124 10.50 8.07 23.81
N THR A 125 9.39 7.36 23.67
CA THR A 125 9.13 6.45 22.57
C THR A 125 7.70 6.63 22.10
N PHE A 126 7.45 6.34 20.83
CA PHE A 126 6.11 6.14 20.32
C PHE A 126 5.68 4.72 20.69
N ASN A 127 4.49 4.57 21.25
CA ASN A 127 3.96 3.26 21.62
C ASN A 127 3.33 2.52 20.43
N ASN A 128 2.86 1.30 20.66
CA ASN A 128 2.26 0.51 19.59
C ASN A 128 0.91 1.06 19.12
N GLU A 129 0.16 1.75 19.99
CA GLU A 129 -1.07 2.44 19.61
C GLU A 129 -0.82 3.50 18.53
N TYR A 130 0.24 4.31 18.66
CA TYR A 130 0.69 5.22 17.62
C TYR A 130 1.00 4.51 16.31
N LYS A 131 1.74 3.39 16.37
CA LYS A 131 2.15 2.63 15.19
C LYS A 131 0.95 2.00 14.49
N ILE A 132 -0.03 1.51 15.23
CA ILE A 132 -1.28 0.93 14.69
C ILE A 132 -2.10 2.02 14.02
N GLU A 133 -2.43 3.12 14.72
CA GLU A 133 -3.30 4.15 14.16
C GLU A 133 -2.66 4.87 12.96
N LEU A 134 -1.34 5.12 12.99
CA LEU A 134 -0.62 5.69 11.84
C LEU A 134 -0.57 4.73 10.65
N SER A 135 -0.30 3.44 10.90
CA SER A 135 -0.30 2.42 9.85
C SER A 135 -1.67 2.28 9.22
N LEU A 136 -2.74 2.23 10.02
CA LEU A 136 -4.10 2.12 9.51
C LEU A 136 -4.47 3.32 8.62
N TYR A 137 -4.19 4.54 9.08
CA TYR A 137 -4.46 5.75 8.31
C TYR A 137 -3.73 5.75 6.95
N LEU A 138 -2.43 5.40 6.94
CA LEU A 138 -1.63 5.43 5.71
C LEU A 138 -1.94 4.25 4.78
N CYS A 139 -2.21 3.06 5.32
CA CYS A 139 -2.58 1.89 4.51
C CYS A 139 -3.98 2.03 3.91
N LYS A 140 -4.94 2.67 4.60
CA LYS A 140 -6.26 2.97 4.02
C LYS A 140 -6.15 3.89 2.82
N MET A 141 -5.41 4.98 2.97
CA MET A 141 -5.11 5.88 1.85
C MET A 141 -4.35 5.18 0.71
N ALA A 142 -3.43 4.25 1.04
CA ALA A 142 -2.73 3.47 0.03
C ALA A 142 -3.67 2.51 -0.72
N ALA A 143 -4.62 1.89 -0.02
CA ALA A 143 -5.59 0.97 -0.61
C ALA A 143 -6.41 1.65 -1.71
N GLU A 144 -6.93 2.86 -1.45
CA GLU A 144 -7.67 3.64 -2.46
C GLU A 144 -6.84 3.84 -3.74
N ARG A 145 -5.55 4.17 -3.61
CA ARG A 145 -4.63 4.38 -4.75
C ARG A 145 -4.26 3.08 -5.45
N PHE A 146 -4.12 2.00 -4.69
CA PHE A 146 -3.79 0.69 -5.25
C PHE A 146 -4.97 0.03 -5.94
N GLU A 147 -6.22 0.34 -5.55
CA GLU A 147 -7.42 -0.04 -6.29
C GLU A 147 -7.44 0.62 -7.67
N ASP A 148 -7.09 1.91 -7.75
CA ASP A 148 -6.97 2.63 -9.02
C ASP A 148 -5.85 2.08 -9.90
N MET A 149 -4.70 1.78 -9.29
CA MET A 149 -3.56 1.12 -9.96
C MET A 149 -3.95 -0.25 -10.53
N HIS A 150 -4.63 -1.10 -9.75
CA HIS A 150 -5.12 -2.41 -10.19
C HIS A 150 -6.12 -2.27 -11.35
N ARG A 151 -7.07 -1.33 -11.24
CA ARG A 151 -8.06 -1.05 -12.29
C ARG A 151 -7.38 -0.59 -13.58
N ALA A 152 -6.41 0.31 -13.49
CA ALA A 152 -5.65 0.80 -14.64
C ALA A 152 -4.87 -0.33 -15.31
N PHE A 153 -4.22 -1.18 -14.52
CA PHE A 153 -3.48 -2.35 -15.04
C PHE A 153 -4.41 -3.32 -15.79
N LYS A 154 -5.58 -3.65 -15.22
CA LYS A 154 -6.55 -4.52 -15.90
C LYS A 154 -7.06 -3.92 -17.20
N ASN A 155 -7.44 -2.64 -17.20
CA ASN A 155 -7.91 -1.97 -18.41
C ASN A 155 -6.86 -1.94 -19.52
N ALA A 156 -5.59 -1.74 -19.17
CA ALA A 156 -4.49 -1.74 -20.14
C ALA A 156 -4.18 -3.14 -20.72
N ASN A 157 -4.53 -4.20 -20.00
CA ASN A 157 -4.24 -5.59 -20.37
C ASN A 157 -5.51 -6.41 -20.68
N ASP A 158 -6.67 -5.78 -20.83
CA ASP A 158 -7.92 -6.47 -21.17
C ASP A 158 -7.82 -7.08 -22.58
N PRO A 159 -7.87 -8.43 -22.70
CA PRO A 159 -7.80 -9.10 -23.99
C PRO A 159 -8.90 -8.64 -24.95
N THR A 160 -10.08 -8.29 -24.45
CA THR A 160 -11.20 -7.83 -25.26
C THR A 160 -10.88 -6.50 -25.90
N VAL A 161 -10.39 -5.54 -25.11
CA VAL A 161 -9.94 -4.23 -25.60
C VAL A 161 -8.80 -4.40 -26.60
N TYR A 162 -7.83 -5.27 -26.31
CA TYR A 162 -6.74 -5.58 -27.24
C TYR A 162 -7.24 -6.18 -28.56
N LEU A 163 -8.13 -7.18 -28.49
CA LEU A 163 -8.68 -7.87 -29.65
C LEU A 163 -9.57 -6.96 -30.50
N GLU A 164 -10.39 -6.11 -29.88
CA GLU A 164 -11.20 -5.11 -30.57
C GLU A 164 -10.32 -4.10 -31.31
N ASN A 165 -9.28 -3.57 -30.66
CA ASN A 165 -8.31 -2.67 -31.28
C ASN A 165 -7.53 -3.32 -32.44
N LYS A 166 -7.39 -4.65 -32.44
CA LYS A 166 -6.70 -5.41 -33.49
C LYS A 166 -7.62 -6.10 -34.49
N ARG A 167 -8.94 -5.96 -34.35
CA ARG A 167 -9.93 -6.65 -35.18
C ARG A 167 -9.70 -6.42 -36.68
N ASP A 168 -9.49 -5.16 -37.07
CA ASP A 168 -9.35 -4.80 -38.48
C ASP A 168 -8.02 -5.28 -39.07
N ASP A 169 -6.95 -5.32 -38.28
CA ASP A 169 -5.66 -5.91 -38.67
C ASP A 169 -5.81 -7.42 -38.91
N PHE A 170 -6.43 -8.14 -37.97
CA PHE A 170 -6.70 -9.57 -38.12
C PHE A 170 -7.60 -9.87 -39.32
N PHE A 171 -8.63 -9.04 -39.54
CA PHE A 171 -9.54 -9.21 -40.66
C PHE A 171 -8.84 -8.99 -42.02
N LYS A 172 -7.95 -8.00 -42.13
CA LYS A 172 -7.12 -7.80 -43.32
C LYS A 172 -6.22 -9.00 -43.59
N CYS A 173 -5.54 -9.54 -42.57
CA CYS A 173 -4.73 -10.75 -42.70
C CYS A 173 -5.57 -11.93 -43.22
N PHE A 174 -6.76 -12.14 -42.66
CA PHE A 174 -7.69 -13.18 -43.12
C PHE A 174 -8.09 -13.00 -44.60
N GLN A 175 -8.40 -11.77 -45.02
CA GLN A 175 -8.73 -11.46 -46.42
C GLN A 175 -7.58 -11.75 -47.37
N ILE A 176 -6.33 -11.45 -46.99
CA ILE A 176 -5.16 -11.74 -47.80
C ILE A 176 -5.00 -13.25 -47.95
N SER A 177 -5.03 -13.99 -46.84
CA SER A 177 -4.91 -15.46 -46.87
C SER A 177 -5.99 -16.14 -47.70
N ALA A 178 -7.24 -15.65 -47.65
CA ALA A 178 -8.33 -16.18 -48.46
C ALA A 178 -8.20 -15.87 -49.96
N LYS A 179 -7.50 -14.79 -50.34
CA LYS A 179 -7.28 -14.39 -51.73
C LYS A 179 -6.03 -15.03 -52.35
N GLU A 180 -5.06 -15.42 -51.55
CA GLU A 180 -3.82 -16.08 -52.00
C GLU A 180 -3.97 -17.60 -52.21
N GLN A 181 -5.17 -18.15 -52.03
CA GLN A 181 -5.44 -19.55 -52.31
C GLN A 181 -5.47 -19.76 -53.84
N PRO A 182 -4.51 -20.48 -54.45
CA PRO A 182 -4.50 -20.66 -55.89
C PRO A 182 -5.73 -21.47 -56.30
N PRO A 183 -6.33 -21.20 -57.48
CA PRO A 183 -7.48 -21.96 -57.95
C PRO A 183 -7.14 -23.45 -57.94
N SER A 184 -8.01 -24.25 -57.35
CA SER A 184 -7.93 -25.71 -57.40
C SER A 184 -7.74 -26.12 -58.86
N GLN A 185 -6.56 -26.64 -59.18
CA GLN A 185 -6.33 -27.34 -60.42
C GLN A 185 -7.17 -28.62 -60.36
N HIS A 186 -8.40 -28.54 -60.87
CA HIS A 186 -9.18 -29.71 -61.21
C HIS A 186 -8.49 -30.38 -62.40
N CYS A 187 -7.86 -31.53 -62.15
CA CYS A 187 -7.60 -32.55 -63.16
C CYS A 187 -8.91 -33.21 -63.59
#